data_AF-A0A319EG82-F1
#
_entry.id   AF-A0A319EG82-F1
#
_cell.length_a   1.000
_cell.length_b   1.000
_cell.length_c   1.000
_cell.angle_alpha   90.00
_cell.angle_beta   90.00
_cell.angle_gamma   90.00
#
_symmetry.space_group_name_H-M   'P 1'
#
loop_
_entity.id
_entity.type
_entity.pdbx_description
1 polymer ?
#
loop_
_entity_poly.entity_id
_entity_poly.type
_entity_poly.pdbx_seq_one_letter_code
_entity_poly.pdbx_strand_id
1 'polypeptide(L)'
;MEDPKRGRASGRRSRTGCRTCRLRKVKCDETPGACVRCTSTGRQCDYDLSRLPVAARGRARGIWPRACPRMLPTQPGASNDEQRCFSIFTAHTVPMMICWFDSDVWQRIVLQMSHVEPAVYHTVVALSALHEDSQATGHPPSKLELTNGHHRFALEQYGKAIALLRRRLNSHDPQVRELALMCCINFTCFELFRQNYGNAFIHLQNGAKILDGHLHGSGTPPEQNPLSVARRHRTHRVSGTETALAKVFVHLDAHSAQFGQAGPFLRLPLGVDSSSPRIGGVIDVKQQLDPILSNILRFRRSCEPILRGEPGANMDVPTAIAEQVRIRGWMTAHMAAFDDFVRDQVISSLGSKERRGLDVLRMQQLALLNILDTSLVTSEMAYDCYLTEFQIITRLAEGIIASFRAEHGRRGATVAMDMGVIPSLFWVCLKCRHGPTRQRALDLLESWPHREGAYDGGMMASIVREHMAREGQPQAVEGEPAAIPETARVGSVDRVECAEDDLEGCYNGPGEDYMP
;
A
#
# COMPACT_ATOMS: atom_id res chain seq x y z
N MET A 1 70.20 2.05 23.74
CA MET A 1 68.97 2.83 23.53
C MET A 1 67.97 1.92 22.85
N GLU A 2 67.09 1.30 23.62
CA GLU A 2 65.97 0.54 23.06
C GLU A 2 64.86 1.52 22.66
N ASP A 3 64.43 1.43 21.40
CA ASP A 3 63.30 2.19 20.87
C ASP A 3 62.01 1.82 21.62
N PRO A 4 61.22 2.78 22.12
CA PRO A 4 59.98 2.45 22.79
C PRO A 4 58.97 1.94 21.76
N LYS A 5 58.61 0.65 21.86
CA LYS A 5 57.50 0.04 21.11
C LYS A 5 56.22 0.86 21.34
N ARG A 6 55.78 1.60 20.32
CA ARG A 6 54.50 2.30 20.30
C ARG A 6 53.37 1.29 20.50
N GLY A 7 52.81 1.26 21.72
CA GLY A 7 51.58 0.55 22.03
C GLY A 7 50.46 1.00 21.11
N ARG A 8 49.78 0.05 20.46
CA ARG A 8 48.61 0.32 19.62
C ARG A 8 47.51 0.88 20.51
N ALA A 9 47.29 2.19 20.46
CA ALA A 9 46.10 2.80 21.02
C ALA A 9 44.87 2.16 20.34
N SER A 10 44.18 1.29 21.07
CA SER A 10 42.89 0.71 20.67
C SER A 10 41.83 1.80 20.77
N GLY A 11 41.89 2.76 19.85
CA GLY A 11 40.82 3.73 19.65
C GLY A 11 39.58 3.04 19.07
N ARG A 12 38.39 3.48 19.48
CA ARG A 12 37.11 3.06 18.87
C ARG A 12 37.25 3.11 17.35
N ARG A 13 36.98 1.99 16.68
CA ARG A 13 36.99 1.90 15.21
C ARG A 13 36.06 3.00 14.65
N SER A 14 36.55 3.75 13.66
CA SER A 14 35.71 4.71 12.94
C SER A 14 34.52 3.95 12.33
N ARG A 15 33.30 4.39 12.67
CA ARG A 15 32.04 3.86 12.10
C ARG A 15 31.81 4.43 10.70
N THR A 16 32.58 5.42 10.29
CA THR A 16 32.38 6.24 9.10
C THR A 16 33.57 6.17 8.12
N GLY A 17 34.51 5.24 8.29
CA GLY A 17 35.61 5.10 7.32
C GLY A 17 35.15 4.57 5.95
N CYS A 18 35.91 4.81 4.88
CA CYS A 18 35.64 4.21 3.56
C CYS A 18 35.77 2.67 3.60
N ARG A 19 35.12 1.97 2.66
CA ARG A 19 35.09 0.50 2.62
C ARG A 19 36.51 -0.09 2.50
N THR A 20 37.34 0.52 1.67
CA THR A 20 38.74 0.13 1.47
C THR A 20 39.57 0.20 2.77
N CYS A 21 39.40 1.24 3.59
CA CYS A 21 40.08 1.34 4.88
C CYS A 21 39.55 0.33 5.90
N ARG A 22 38.23 0.07 5.90
CA ARG A 22 37.62 -0.95 6.79
C ARG A 22 38.11 -2.36 6.46
N LEU A 23 38.14 -2.74 5.18
CA LEU A 23 38.68 -4.04 4.71
C LEU A 23 40.14 -4.21 5.13
N ARG A 24 40.92 -3.14 5.02
CA ARG A 24 42.34 -3.10 5.45
C ARG A 24 42.52 -3.03 6.96
N LYS A 25 41.44 -2.94 7.75
CA LYS A 25 41.46 -2.77 9.22
C LYS A 25 42.32 -1.57 9.66
N VAL A 26 42.31 -0.49 8.88
CA VAL A 26 43.00 0.77 9.19
C VAL A 26 42.01 1.91 9.45
N LYS A 27 42.34 2.85 10.34
CA LYS A 27 41.51 4.03 10.60
C LYS A 27 41.47 4.92 9.35
N CYS A 28 40.28 5.22 8.87
CA CYS A 28 40.07 6.16 7.77
C CYS A 28 40.11 7.59 8.30
N ASP A 29 40.66 8.50 7.50
CA ASP A 29 40.71 9.94 7.76
C ASP A 29 39.44 10.69 7.33
N GLU A 30 38.50 10.02 6.64
CA GLU A 30 37.16 10.53 6.31
C GLU A 30 37.15 11.78 5.40
N THR A 31 38.26 12.08 4.72
CA THR A 31 38.36 13.17 3.74
C THR A 31 37.30 13.01 2.62
N PRO A 32 36.55 14.08 2.27
CA PRO A 32 35.52 14.04 1.22
C PRO A 32 36.07 13.57 -0.14
N GLY A 33 35.26 12.80 -0.89
CA GLY A 33 35.63 12.27 -2.20
C GLY A 33 36.56 11.05 -2.11
N ALA A 34 37.79 11.22 -1.59
CA ALA A 34 38.74 10.13 -1.41
C ALA A 34 39.62 10.35 -0.17
N CYS A 35 39.72 9.33 0.69
CA CYS A 35 40.55 9.38 1.89
C CYS A 35 42.03 9.34 1.54
N VAL A 36 42.83 10.09 2.29
CA VAL A 36 44.27 10.20 2.09
C VAL A 36 44.93 8.82 2.22
N ARG A 37 44.42 7.95 3.10
CA ARG A 37 44.98 6.60 3.27
C ARG A 37 44.76 5.64 2.10
N CYS A 38 43.79 5.91 1.24
CA CYS A 38 43.58 5.15 0.02
C CYS A 38 44.40 5.75 -1.12
N THR A 39 44.31 7.08 -1.31
CA THR A 39 45.00 7.79 -2.39
C THR A 39 46.51 7.71 -2.27
N SER A 40 47.07 7.88 -1.07
CA SER A 40 48.52 7.72 -0.79
C SER A 40 49.07 6.33 -1.13
N THR A 41 48.19 5.33 -1.27
CA THR A 41 48.60 3.96 -1.60
C THR A 41 48.13 3.51 -2.99
N GLY A 42 47.66 4.44 -3.83
CA GLY A 42 47.14 4.16 -5.17
C GLY A 42 45.88 3.29 -5.19
N ARG A 43 45.18 3.15 -4.06
CA ARG A 43 43.99 2.29 -3.95
C ARG A 43 42.74 3.10 -4.23
N GLN A 44 41.78 2.48 -4.93
CA GLN A 44 40.45 3.06 -5.10
C GLN A 44 39.79 3.29 -3.73
N CYS A 45 39.47 4.55 -3.45
CA CYS A 45 38.78 4.92 -2.23
C CYS A 45 37.27 4.78 -2.44
N ASP A 46 36.72 3.67 -1.96
CA ASP A 46 35.29 3.39 -2.09
C ASP A 46 34.53 3.92 -0.86
N TYR A 47 33.97 5.12 -0.99
CA TYR A 47 33.01 5.66 -0.04
C TYR A 47 31.59 5.34 -0.51
N ASP A 48 30.72 4.97 0.44
CA ASP A 48 29.27 4.97 0.22
C ASP A 48 28.87 6.39 -0.25
N LEU A 49 28.43 6.53 -1.51
CA LEU A 49 28.19 7.83 -2.18
C LEU A 49 27.06 8.63 -1.53
N SER A 50 26.13 7.94 -0.89
CA SER A 50 24.99 8.51 -0.19
C SER A 50 24.99 7.98 1.24
N ARG A 51 25.53 8.73 2.19
CA ARG A 51 25.50 8.33 3.59
C ARG A 51 24.33 8.93 4.31
N LEU A 52 23.78 8.16 5.24
CA LEU A 52 22.74 8.68 6.11
C LEU A 52 23.36 9.64 7.13
N PRO A 53 22.69 10.75 7.45
CA PRO A 53 23.17 11.67 8.49
C PRO A 53 23.40 10.90 9.80
N VAL A 54 24.56 11.13 10.43
CA VAL A 54 24.79 10.64 11.79
C VAL A 54 23.85 11.40 12.70
N ALA A 55 22.89 10.71 13.32
CA ALA A 55 22.01 11.31 14.32
C ALA A 55 22.89 12.03 15.35
N ALA A 56 22.79 13.37 15.41
CA ALA A 56 23.52 14.16 16.39
C ALA A 56 23.19 13.58 17.78
N ARG A 57 24.19 13.47 18.67
CA ARG A 57 23.98 13.05 20.06
C ARG A 57 23.24 14.13 20.88
N GLY A 58 22.21 14.75 20.31
CA GLY A 58 21.32 15.70 20.95
C GLY A 58 19.92 15.11 20.97
N ARG A 59 19.46 14.73 22.18
CA ARG A 59 18.07 14.54 22.64
C ARG A 59 16.98 14.06 21.65
N ALA A 60 17.31 13.30 20.61
CA ALA A 60 16.32 12.44 19.99
C ALA A 60 16.00 11.36 21.03
N ARG A 61 14.91 11.55 21.79
CA ARG A 61 14.35 10.49 22.63
C ARG A 61 14.23 9.28 21.72
N GLY A 62 14.87 8.16 22.06
CA GLY A 62 14.61 6.91 21.37
C GLY A 62 13.14 6.56 21.60
N ILE A 63 12.27 6.87 20.63
CA ILE A 63 10.80 6.70 20.69
C ILE A 63 10.38 5.22 20.62
N TRP A 64 11.34 4.29 20.71
CA TRP A 64 11.14 2.88 20.41
C TRP A 64 11.67 1.96 21.52
N PRO A 65 10.83 1.07 22.07
CA PRO A 65 11.28 0.04 23.00
C PRO A 65 12.32 -0.88 22.35
N ARG A 66 13.43 -1.10 23.06
CA ARG A 66 14.46 -2.08 22.70
C ARG A 66 13.98 -3.49 23.02
N ALA A 67 13.17 -4.08 22.14
CA ALA A 67 12.88 -5.50 22.20
C ALA A 67 12.98 -6.09 20.79
N CYS A 68 14.18 -6.54 20.41
CA CYS A 68 14.37 -7.39 19.23
C CYS A 68 14.74 -8.80 19.70
N PRO A 69 13.99 -9.84 19.29
CA PRO A 69 14.48 -11.20 19.37
C PRO A 69 15.70 -11.37 18.44
N ARG A 70 16.74 -12.01 19.00
CA ARG A 70 18.02 -12.47 18.42
C ARG A 70 18.25 -12.21 16.92
N MET A 71 19.13 -11.23 16.63
CA MET A 71 19.81 -11.11 15.33
C MET A 71 21.00 -12.08 15.21
N LEU A 72 21.12 -12.76 14.06
CA LEU A 72 22.32 -13.43 13.54
C LEU A 72 22.21 -13.53 12.00
N PRO A 73 23.32 -13.60 11.23
CA PRO A 73 24.47 -12.70 11.18
C PRO A 73 24.41 -11.75 9.96
N THR A 74 25.13 -10.64 10.08
CA THR A 74 25.41 -9.59 9.09
C THR A 74 25.84 -10.13 7.72
N GLN A 75 25.20 -9.69 6.64
CA GLN A 75 25.68 -9.91 5.27
C GLN A 75 27.17 -9.50 5.15
N PRO A 76 28.08 -10.39 4.70
CA PRO A 76 29.50 -10.05 4.54
C PRO A 76 29.69 -8.87 3.59
N GLY A 77 30.24 -7.77 4.10
CA GLY A 77 30.56 -6.59 3.28
C GLY A 77 29.50 -5.50 3.21
N ALA A 78 28.37 -5.64 3.92
CA ALA A 78 27.37 -4.58 4.06
C ALA A 78 27.92 -3.36 4.82
N SER A 79 27.55 -2.16 4.37
CA SER A 79 27.92 -0.89 5.01
C SER A 79 27.26 -0.76 6.39
N ASN A 80 27.75 0.15 7.24
CA ASN A 80 27.14 0.38 8.55
C ASN A 80 25.73 0.97 8.42
N ASP A 81 25.48 1.77 7.37
CA ASP A 81 24.18 2.36 7.09
C ASP A 81 23.20 1.28 6.59
N GLU A 82 23.66 0.36 5.74
CA GLU A 82 22.86 -0.80 5.30
C GLU A 82 22.46 -1.71 6.47
N GLN A 83 23.40 -1.99 7.39
CA GLN A 83 23.11 -2.77 8.60
C GLN A 83 22.14 -2.07 9.55
N ARG A 84 22.28 -0.74 9.69
CA ARG A 84 21.36 0.09 10.48
C ARG A 84 19.96 0.03 9.89
N CYS A 85 19.83 0.29 8.60
CA CYS A 85 18.56 0.24 7.87
C CYS A 85 17.92 -1.14 7.94
N PHE A 86 18.67 -2.22 7.76
CA PHE A 86 18.14 -3.58 7.94
C PHE A 86 17.62 -3.82 9.36
N SER A 87 18.29 -3.30 10.39
CA SER A 87 17.82 -3.38 11.78
C SER A 87 16.55 -2.54 12.01
N ILE A 88 16.46 -1.37 11.40
CA ILE A 88 15.24 -0.53 11.41
C ILE A 88 14.10 -1.24 10.69
N PHE A 89 14.39 -1.92 9.58
CA PHE A 89 13.39 -2.66 8.83
C PHE A 89 12.70 -3.70 9.71
N THR A 90 13.48 -4.53 10.42
CA THR A 90 12.94 -5.58 11.29
C THR A 90 12.29 -5.03 12.55
N ALA A 91 12.90 -4.02 13.19
CA ALA A 91 12.43 -3.50 14.47
C ALA A 91 11.25 -2.52 14.36
N HIS A 92 11.12 -1.82 13.22
CA HIS A 92 10.20 -0.69 13.09
C HIS A 92 9.39 -0.75 11.79
N THR A 93 10.02 -0.94 10.62
CA THR A 93 9.29 -0.92 9.34
C THR A 93 8.28 -2.05 9.25
N VAL A 94 8.69 -3.30 9.51
CA VAL A 94 7.79 -4.46 9.48
C VAL A 94 6.62 -4.27 10.44
N PRO A 95 6.80 -3.99 11.76
CA PRO A 95 5.69 -3.74 12.67
C PRO A 95 4.68 -2.68 12.21
N MET A 96 5.15 -1.61 11.54
CA MET A 96 4.26 -0.62 10.96
C MET A 96 3.53 -1.12 9.70
N MET A 97 4.21 -1.89 8.84
CA MET A 97 3.61 -2.48 7.63
C MET A 97 2.48 -3.47 7.96
N ILE A 98 2.59 -4.16 9.10
CA ILE A 98 1.63 -5.16 9.62
C ILE A 98 0.82 -4.65 10.83
N CYS A 99 0.58 -3.34 10.91
CA CYS A 99 -0.01 -2.71 12.11
C CYS A 99 -1.44 -3.19 12.44
N TRP A 100 -2.15 -3.73 11.46
CA TRP A 100 -3.50 -4.27 11.60
C TRP A 100 -3.52 -5.80 11.66
N PHE A 101 -2.90 -6.44 10.66
CA PHE A 101 -2.97 -7.89 10.46
C PHE A 101 -1.57 -8.48 10.36
N ASP A 102 -1.39 -9.68 10.89
CA ASP A 102 -0.14 -10.41 10.71
C ASP A 102 0.04 -10.86 9.25
N SER A 103 1.29 -10.94 8.82
CA SER A 103 1.64 -11.29 7.45
C SER A 103 2.93 -12.09 7.42
N ASP A 104 2.81 -13.35 7.00
CA ASP A 104 3.95 -14.25 6.82
C ASP A 104 4.97 -13.71 5.80
N VAL A 105 4.48 -12.95 4.80
CA VAL A 105 5.34 -12.29 3.81
C VAL A 105 6.30 -11.30 4.48
N TRP A 106 5.77 -10.42 5.34
CA TRP A 106 6.56 -9.36 5.97
C TRP A 106 7.32 -9.82 7.22
N GLN A 107 6.75 -10.75 8.00
CA GLN A 107 7.36 -11.23 9.24
C GLN A 107 8.43 -12.29 9.02
N ARG A 108 8.34 -13.08 7.94
CA ARG A 108 9.23 -14.23 7.73
C ARG A 108 9.84 -14.27 6.33
N ILE A 109 9.03 -14.33 5.27
CA ILE A 109 9.50 -14.61 3.91
C ILE A 109 10.48 -13.54 3.44
N VAL A 110 10.13 -12.25 3.55
CA VAL A 110 11.00 -11.15 3.12
C VAL A 110 12.34 -11.15 3.83
N LEU A 111 12.36 -11.51 5.12
CA LEU A 111 13.58 -11.57 5.92
C LEU A 111 14.45 -12.75 5.48
N GLN A 112 13.86 -13.94 5.32
CA GLN A 112 14.55 -15.13 4.81
C GLN A 112 15.13 -14.89 3.42
N MET A 113 14.35 -14.31 2.51
CA MET A 113 14.80 -13.96 1.17
C MET A 113 15.89 -12.88 1.19
N SER A 114 15.82 -11.89 2.09
CA SER A 114 16.88 -10.88 2.24
C SER A 114 18.23 -11.48 2.67
N HIS A 115 18.24 -12.62 3.34
CA HIS A 115 19.49 -13.29 3.71
C HIS A 115 20.16 -14.00 2.53
N VAL A 116 19.36 -14.51 1.59
CA VAL A 116 19.85 -15.31 0.45
C VAL A 116 20.04 -14.47 -0.80
N GLU A 117 19.15 -13.50 -1.03
CA GLU A 117 19.04 -12.75 -2.29
C GLU A 117 19.40 -11.27 -2.08
N PRO A 118 20.57 -10.82 -2.57
CA PRO A 118 21.02 -9.43 -2.40
C PRO A 118 20.07 -8.38 -2.97
N ALA A 119 19.31 -8.72 -4.02
CA ALA A 119 18.30 -7.81 -4.58
C ALA A 119 17.22 -7.48 -3.53
N VAL A 120 16.71 -8.49 -2.82
CA VAL A 120 15.72 -8.31 -1.77
C VAL A 120 16.31 -7.54 -0.60
N TYR A 121 17.54 -7.87 -0.18
CA TYR A 121 18.26 -7.13 0.87
C TYR A 121 18.33 -5.62 0.59
N HIS A 122 18.75 -5.23 -0.61
CA HIS A 122 18.86 -3.82 -0.98
C HIS A 122 17.49 -3.11 -1.02
N THR A 123 16.40 -3.81 -1.40
CA THR A 123 15.06 -3.21 -1.33
C THR A 123 14.59 -2.91 0.10
N VAL A 124 14.80 -3.83 1.05
CA VAL A 124 14.37 -3.61 2.44
C VAL A 124 15.21 -2.51 3.12
N VAL A 125 16.48 -2.39 2.76
CA VAL A 125 17.34 -1.27 3.16
C VAL A 125 16.82 0.06 2.61
N ALA A 126 16.40 0.08 1.34
CA ALA A 126 15.83 1.26 0.72
C ALA A 126 14.51 1.71 1.39
N LEU A 127 13.60 0.76 1.66
CA LEU A 127 12.33 1.00 2.34
C LEU A 127 12.52 1.57 3.75
N SER A 128 13.46 1.00 4.52
CA SER A 128 13.75 1.46 5.88
C SER A 128 14.38 2.85 5.92
N ALA A 129 15.21 3.20 4.93
CA ALA A 129 15.74 4.56 4.82
C ALA A 129 14.63 5.60 4.58
N LEU A 130 13.66 5.31 3.71
CA LEU A 130 12.48 6.17 3.51
C LEU A 130 11.59 6.24 4.76
N HIS A 131 11.41 5.12 5.45
CA HIS A 131 10.63 5.09 6.69
C HIS A 131 11.28 5.92 7.80
N GLU A 132 12.60 5.82 7.97
CA GLU A 132 13.35 6.62 8.94
C GLU A 132 13.21 8.12 8.66
N ASP A 133 13.26 8.51 7.38
CA ASP A 133 13.07 9.88 6.95
C ASP A 133 11.66 10.40 7.26
N SER A 134 10.62 9.65 6.88
CA SER A 134 9.22 9.95 7.15
C SER A 134 8.94 10.17 8.64
N GLN A 135 9.59 9.39 9.50
CA GLN A 135 9.49 9.59 10.95
C GLN A 135 10.22 10.84 11.43
N ALA A 136 11.35 11.19 10.82
CA ALA A 136 12.15 12.35 11.21
C ALA A 136 11.50 13.67 10.78
N THR A 137 10.93 13.72 9.58
CA THR A 137 10.27 14.91 9.02
C THR A 137 8.81 15.03 9.43
N GLY A 138 8.18 13.92 9.83
CA GLY A 138 6.75 13.83 10.10
C GLY A 138 5.87 13.86 8.85
N HIS A 139 6.48 13.90 7.66
CA HIS A 139 5.80 14.01 6.37
C HIS A 139 6.21 12.84 5.46
N PRO A 140 5.31 12.38 4.58
CA PRO A 140 5.65 11.31 3.65
C PRO A 140 6.73 11.76 2.65
N PRO A 141 7.62 10.84 2.23
CA PRO A 141 8.68 11.16 1.28
C PRO A 141 8.11 11.54 -0.09
N SER A 142 8.50 12.69 -0.63
CA SER A 142 8.06 13.15 -1.96
C SER A 142 8.99 12.67 -3.07
N LYS A 143 8.43 12.31 -4.23
CA LYS A 143 9.19 11.93 -5.44
C LYS A 143 10.26 12.97 -5.82
N LEU A 144 10.00 14.25 -5.56
CA LEU A 144 10.82 15.38 -5.98
C LEU A 144 11.94 15.74 -4.98
N GLU A 145 11.98 15.11 -3.81
CA GLU A 145 12.88 15.51 -2.72
C GLU A 145 14.27 14.86 -2.83
N LEU A 146 15.08 15.35 -3.77
CA LEU A 146 16.44 14.84 -4.06
C LEU A 146 17.54 15.45 -3.18
N THR A 147 17.23 16.50 -2.41
CA THR A 147 18.17 17.17 -1.49
C THR A 147 18.39 16.39 -0.20
N ASN A 148 17.49 15.46 0.12
CA ASN A 148 17.52 14.68 1.34
C ASN A 148 18.48 13.47 1.24
N GLY A 149 19.38 13.33 2.22
CA GLY A 149 20.36 12.25 2.28
C GLY A 149 19.74 10.85 2.37
N HIS A 150 18.61 10.69 3.08
CA HIS A 150 17.90 9.42 3.17
C HIS A 150 17.30 9.01 1.83
N HIS A 151 16.69 9.95 1.12
CA HIS A 151 16.13 9.71 -0.20
C HIS A 151 17.18 9.28 -1.22
N ARG A 152 18.34 9.96 -1.24
CA ARG A 152 19.45 9.61 -2.14
C ARG A 152 19.99 8.21 -1.85
N PHE A 153 20.20 7.88 -0.58
CA PHE A 153 20.62 6.54 -0.18
C PHE A 153 19.57 5.49 -0.57
N ALA A 154 18.30 5.75 -0.31
CA ALA A 154 17.21 4.85 -0.67
C ALA A 154 17.16 4.58 -2.17
N LEU A 155 17.30 5.62 -3.02
CA LEU A 155 17.38 5.50 -4.47
C LEU A 155 18.60 4.70 -4.95
N GLU A 156 19.76 4.91 -4.33
CA GLU A 156 20.97 4.15 -4.66
C GLU A 156 20.78 2.65 -4.36
N GLN A 157 20.18 2.32 -3.22
CA GLN A 157 19.89 0.96 -2.79
C GLN A 157 18.82 0.31 -3.69
N TYR A 158 17.77 1.06 -4.04
CA TYR A 158 16.75 0.64 -5.02
C TYR A 158 17.37 0.35 -6.41
N GLY A 159 18.26 1.21 -6.89
CA GLY A 159 18.99 1.00 -8.14
C GLY A 159 19.89 -0.25 -8.13
N LYS A 160 20.60 -0.51 -7.02
CA LYS A 160 21.36 -1.75 -6.81
C LYS A 160 20.46 -2.97 -6.89
N ALA A 161 19.30 -2.94 -6.24
CA ALA A 161 18.34 -4.04 -6.26
C ALA A 161 17.85 -4.37 -7.68
N ILE A 162 17.48 -3.36 -8.48
CA ILE A 162 17.07 -3.55 -9.88
C ILE A 162 18.20 -4.17 -10.71
N ALA A 163 19.43 -3.68 -10.57
CA ALA A 163 20.57 -4.19 -11.30
C ALA A 163 20.87 -5.66 -10.96
N LEU A 164 20.76 -6.03 -9.68
CA LEU A 164 20.94 -7.40 -9.21
C LEU A 164 19.82 -8.33 -9.68
N LEU A 165 18.57 -7.89 -9.62
CA LEU A 165 17.43 -8.65 -10.14
C LEU A 165 17.61 -8.93 -11.64
N ARG A 166 17.96 -7.92 -12.44
CA ARG A 166 18.19 -8.09 -13.89
C ARG A 166 19.23 -9.16 -14.19
N ARG A 167 20.30 -9.27 -13.38
CA ARG A 167 21.30 -10.34 -13.52
C ARG A 167 20.73 -11.71 -13.16
N ARG A 168 19.93 -11.80 -12.08
CA ARG A 168 19.31 -13.05 -11.63
C ARG A 168 18.22 -13.55 -12.58
N LEU A 169 17.49 -12.66 -13.26
CA LEU A 169 16.46 -13.04 -14.24
C LEU A 169 17.01 -13.85 -15.42
N ASN A 170 18.31 -13.76 -15.72
CA ASN A 170 18.96 -14.56 -16.76
C ASN A 170 19.40 -15.96 -16.28
N SER A 171 19.15 -16.31 -15.02
CA SER A 171 19.53 -17.62 -14.48
C SER A 171 18.40 -18.64 -14.60
N HIS A 172 18.74 -19.92 -14.78
CA HIS A 172 17.79 -21.03 -14.87
C HIS A 172 17.38 -21.59 -13.50
N ASP A 173 17.57 -20.81 -12.43
CA ASP A 173 17.28 -21.23 -11.06
C ASP A 173 15.75 -21.18 -10.80
N PRO A 174 15.13 -22.28 -10.32
CA PRO A 174 13.69 -22.31 -10.04
C PRO A 174 13.23 -21.25 -9.03
N GLN A 175 14.12 -20.72 -8.18
CA GLN A 175 13.79 -19.69 -7.19
C GLN A 175 13.67 -18.27 -7.79
N VAL A 176 14.08 -18.07 -9.05
CA VAL A 176 14.04 -16.76 -9.73
C VAL A 176 12.61 -16.22 -9.80
N ARG A 177 11.61 -17.09 -9.91
CA ARG A 177 10.20 -16.71 -9.93
C ARG A 177 9.77 -16.08 -8.61
N GLU A 178 10.00 -16.76 -7.49
CA GLU A 178 9.67 -16.25 -6.16
C GLU A 178 10.44 -14.96 -5.86
N LEU A 179 11.72 -14.90 -6.23
CA LEU A 179 12.56 -13.70 -6.16
C LEU A 179 11.94 -12.53 -6.94
N ALA A 180 11.53 -12.75 -8.19
CA ALA A 180 10.96 -11.72 -9.04
C ALA A 180 9.64 -11.19 -8.46
N LEU A 181 8.78 -12.08 -7.95
CA LEU A 181 7.53 -11.71 -7.28
C LEU A 181 7.79 -10.88 -6.01
N MET A 182 8.72 -11.30 -5.15
CA MET A 182 9.10 -10.55 -3.95
C MET A 182 9.69 -9.17 -4.31
N CYS A 183 10.54 -9.10 -5.33
CA CYS A 183 11.09 -7.82 -5.81
C CYS A 183 9.98 -6.91 -6.35
N CYS A 184 9.03 -7.43 -7.14
CA CYS A 184 7.88 -6.66 -7.61
C CYS A 184 7.05 -6.09 -6.46
N ILE A 185 6.78 -6.88 -5.40
CA ILE A 185 6.09 -6.40 -4.19
C ILE A 185 6.91 -5.28 -3.53
N ASN A 186 8.19 -5.50 -3.25
CA ASN A 186 9.04 -4.51 -2.59
C ASN A 186 9.23 -3.23 -3.42
N PHE A 187 9.35 -3.34 -4.74
CA PHE A 187 9.45 -2.19 -5.64
C PHE A 187 8.13 -1.42 -5.70
N THR A 188 6.99 -2.12 -5.73
CA THR A 188 5.68 -1.49 -5.60
C THR A 188 5.60 -0.70 -4.30
N CYS A 189 5.98 -1.30 -3.17
CA CYS A 189 6.04 -0.62 -1.88
C CYS A 189 6.95 0.61 -1.93
N PHE A 190 8.15 0.47 -2.49
CA PHE A 190 9.13 1.57 -2.57
C PHE A 190 8.60 2.76 -3.37
N GLU A 191 8.00 2.50 -4.53
CA GLU A 191 7.42 3.54 -5.38
C GLU A 191 6.18 4.16 -4.74
N LEU A 192 5.34 3.37 -4.03
CA LEU A 192 4.25 3.88 -3.22
C LEU A 192 4.76 4.79 -2.11
N PHE A 193 5.81 4.42 -1.37
CA PHE A 193 6.38 5.27 -0.31
C PHE A 193 6.77 6.64 -0.87
N ARG A 194 7.29 6.70 -2.10
CA ARG A 194 7.69 7.94 -2.78
C ARG A 194 6.57 8.67 -3.52
N GLN A 195 5.31 8.24 -3.37
CA GLN A 195 4.15 8.80 -4.10
C GLN A 195 4.25 8.66 -5.64
N ASN A 196 4.98 7.66 -6.13
CA ASN A 196 5.18 7.42 -7.55
C ASN A 196 4.25 6.31 -8.06
N TYR A 197 2.95 6.61 -8.07
CA TYR A 197 1.88 5.67 -8.42
C TYR A 197 2.06 4.99 -9.78
N GLY A 198 2.50 5.74 -10.80
CA GLY A 198 2.73 5.19 -12.14
C GLY A 198 3.73 4.03 -12.15
N ASN A 199 4.90 4.21 -11.53
CA ASN A 199 5.90 3.13 -11.43
C ASN A 199 5.43 2.01 -10.51
N ALA A 200 4.75 2.33 -9.40
CA ALA A 200 4.22 1.33 -8.49
C ALA A 200 3.29 0.35 -9.23
N PHE A 201 2.37 0.88 -10.03
CA PHE A 201 1.42 0.05 -10.78
C PHE A 201 2.08 -0.70 -11.95
N ILE A 202 3.16 -0.17 -12.54
CA ILE A 202 3.96 -0.94 -13.51
C ILE A 202 4.61 -2.16 -12.84
N HIS A 203 5.19 -2.01 -11.64
CA HIS A 203 5.77 -3.15 -10.92
C HIS A 203 4.72 -4.19 -10.52
N LEU A 204 3.56 -3.70 -10.06
CA LEU A 204 2.42 -4.54 -9.71
C LEU A 204 1.92 -5.32 -10.92
N GLN A 205 1.69 -4.65 -12.05
CA GLN A 205 1.24 -5.27 -13.30
C GLN A 205 2.24 -6.31 -13.82
N ASN A 206 3.54 -6.03 -13.73
CA ASN A 206 4.57 -7.00 -14.14
C ASN A 206 4.57 -8.23 -13.23
N GLY A 207 4.41 -8.06 -11.92
CA GLY A 207 4.27 -9.18 -10.99
C GLY A 207 3.00 -10.00 -11.23
N ALA A 208 1.89 -9.32 -11.53
CA ALA A 208 0.63 -9.95 -11.93
C ALA A 208 0.80 -10.82 -13.19
N LYS A 209 1.47 -10.32 -14.23
CA LYS A 209 1.80 -11.09 -15.44
C LYS A 209 2.67 -12.32 -15.15
N ILE A 210 3.60 -12.22 -14.19
CA ILE A 210 4.42 -13.37 -13.76
C ILE A 210 3.52 -14.43 -13.10
N LEU A 211 2.58 -14.03 -12.25
CA LEU A 211 1.58 -14.93 -11.66
C LEU A 211 0.71 -15.59 -12.75
N ASP A 212 0.15 -14.81 -13.67
CA ASP A 212 -0.73 -15.28 -14.75
C ASP A 212 -0.01 -16.13 -15.81
N GLY A 213 1.30 -15.94 -16.01
CA GLY A 213 2.11 -16.78 -16.90
C GLY A 213 2.13 -18.26 -16.51
N HIS A 214 1.72 -18.60 -15.28
CA HIS A 214 1.43 -19.98 -14.86
C HIS A 214 0.06 -20.49 -15.31
N LEU A 215 -0.93 -19.61 -15.47
CA LEU A 215 -2.31 -19.97 -15.84
C LEU A 215 -2.45 -20.30 -17.34
N HIS A 216 -1.61 -19.69 -18.20
CA HIS A 216 -1.70 -19.81 -19.66
C HIS A 216 -0.50 -20.52 -20.31
N GLY A 217 0.32 -21.20 -19.51
CA GLY A 217 1.49 -21.98 -19.95
C GLY A 217 1.15 -23.29 -20.68
N SER A 218 0.36 -23.20 -21.76
CA SER A 218 0.36 -24.15 -22.89
C SER A 218 -0.45 -23.47 -24.01
N GLY A 219 0.16 -23.24 -25.18
CA GLY A 219 -0.43 -22.52 -26.32
C GLY A 219 -1.62 -23.22 -26.98
N THR A 220 -2.72 -23.42 -26.27
CA THR A 220 -4.02 -23.84 -26.81
C THR A 220 -5.05 -22.74 -26.52
N PRO A 221 -5.86 -22.32 -27.52
CA PRO A 221 -6.87 -21.29 -27.33
C PRO A 221 -7.91 -21.70 -26.26
N PRO A 222 -8.62 -20.73 -25.66
CA PRO A 222 -9.53 -21.01 -24.55
C PRO A 222 -10.74 -21.82 -25.01
N GLU A 223 -10.75 -23.12 -24.75
CA GLU A 223 -11.98 -23.91 -24.76
C GLU A 223 -12.80 -23.52 -23.52
N GLN A 224 -14.07 -23.19 -23.77
CA GLN A 224 -15.05 -22.62 -22.84
C GLN A 224 -15.57 -23.62 -21.79
N ASN A 225 -14.70 -24.44 -21.19
CA ASN A 225 -15.14 -25.46 -20.23
C ASN A 225 -14.56 -25.22 -18.82
N PRO A 226 -15.33 -24.65 -17.88
CA PRO A 226 -14.86 -24.29 -16.52
C PRO A 226 -14.27 -25.47 -15.72
N LEU A 227 -14.64 -26.70 -16.05
CA LEU A 227 -14.21 -27.91 -15.35
C LEU A 227 -12.78 -28.37 -15.74
N SER A 228 -12.22 -27.89 -16.86
CA SER A 228 -10.87 -28.26 -17.32
C SER A 228 -9.76 -27.39 -16.68
N VAL A 229 -10.08 -26.13 -16.36
CA VAL A 229 -9.19 -25.19 -15.64
C VAL A 229 -8.88 -25.71 -14.23
N ALA A 230 -9.91 -26.19 -13.52
CA ALA A 230 -9.77 -26.79 -12.19
C ALA A 230 -8.89 -28.06 -12.17
N ARG A 231 -8.78 -28.78 -13.30
CA ARG A 231 -8.06 -30.06 -13.39
C ARG A 231 -6.58 -29.89 -13.75
N ARG A 232 -6.19 -28.80 -14.44
CA ARG A 232 -4.77 -28.45 -14.70
C ARG A 232 -4.06 -27.86 -13.48
N HIS A 233 -4.79 -27.32 -12.50
CA HIS A 233 -4.22 -26.84 -11.23
C HIS A 233 -3.56 -27.92 -10.35
N ARG A 234 -3.73 -29.21 -10.64
CA ARG A 234 -3.20 -30.32 -9.80
C ARG A 234 -1.79 -30.78 -10.14
N THR A 235 -1.16 -30.35 -11.23
CA THR A 235 0.09 -30.98 -11.71
C THR A 235 1.37 -30.21 -11.39
N HIS A 236 1.31 -28.99 -10.84
CA HIS A 236 2.49 -28.25 -10.37
C HIS A 236 2.26 -27.79 -8.92
N ARG A 237 3.07 -28.28 -7.97
CA ARG A 237 2.98 -27.84 -6.55
C ARG A 237 3.35 -26.36 -6.48
N VAL A 238 2.36 -25.48 -6.34
CA VAL A 238 2.60 -24.09 -5.95
C VAL A 238 3.26 -24.11 -4.57
N SER A 239 4.43 -23.47 -4.45
CA SER A 239 5.15 -23.34 -3.18
C SER A 239 4.33 -22.50 -2.20
N GLY A 240 4.40 -22.79 -0.90
CA GLY A 240 3.74 -22.00 0.14
C GLY A 240 4.17 -20.52 0.11
N THR A 241 5.41 -20.25 -0.30
CA THR A 241 5.93 -18.90 -0.53
C THR A 241 5.17 -18.20 -1.66
N GLU A 242 5.05 -18.85 -2.82
CA GLU A 242 4.33 -18.28 -3.97
C GLU A 242 2.85 -18.00 -3.63
N THR A 243 2.18 -18.90 -2.91
CA THR A 243 0.81 -18.67 -2.42
C THR A 243 0.72 -17.44 -1.50
N ALA A 244 1.67 -17.28 -0.58
CA ALA A 244 1.70 -16.12 0.31
C ALA A 244 1.94 -14.81 -0.46
N LEU A 245 2.86 -14.81 -1.43
CA LEU A 245 3.12 -13.65 -2.29
C LEU A 245 1.90 -13.31 -3.16
N ALA A 246 1.23 -14.33 -3.72
CA ALA A 246 0.03 -14.15 -4.55
C ALA A 246 -1.10 -13.45 -3.77
N LYS A 247 -1.30 -13.78 -2.49
CA LYS A 247 -2.27 -13.08 -1.64
C LYS A 247 -1.97 -11.58 -1.52
N VAL A 248 -0.70 -11.20 -1.37
CA VAL A 248 -0.29 -9.78 -1.34
C VAL A 248 -0.54 -9.10 -2.68
N PHE A 249 -0.29 -9.78 -3.79
CA PHE A 249 -0.60 -9.27 -5.13
C PHE A 249 -2.08 -9.00 -5.34
N VAL A 250 -2.95 -9.95 -4.98
CA VAL A 250 -4.42 -9.77 -5.05
C VAL A 250 -4.85 -8.53 -4.27
N HIS A 251 -4.32 -8.37 -3.06
CA HIS A 251 -4.64 -7.24 -2.21
C HIS A 251 -4.18 -5.90 -2.83
N LEU A 252 -2.93 -5.80 -3.27
CA LEU A 252 -2.39 -4.60 -3.91
C LEU A 252 -3.09 -4.26 -5.23
N ASP A 253 -3.46 -5.28 -6.01
CA ASP A 253 -4.16 -5.12 -7.28
C ASP A 253 -5.55 -4.52 -7.09
N ALA A 254 -6.30 -5.04 -6.12
CA ALA A 254 -7.61 -4.49 -5.74
C ALA A 254 -7.51 -3.01 -5.39
N HIS A 255 -6.46 -2.58 -4.69
CA HIS A 255 -6.25 -1.17 -4.36
C HIS A 255 -5.92 -0.34 -5.60
N SER A 256 -5.07 -0.86 -6.49
CA SER A 256 -4.68 -0.15 -7.71
C SER A 256 -5.88 0.13 -8.63
N ALA A 257 -6.94 -0.70 -8.54
CA ALA A 257 -8.16 -0.52 -9.30
C ALA A 257 -8.92 0.77 -9.00
N GLN A 258 -8.61 1.50 -7.92
CA GLN A 258 -9.22 2.80 -7.63
C GLN A 258 -8.37 3.99 -8.13
N PHE A 259 -7.13 3.74 -8.56
CA PHE A 259 -6.15 4.77 -8.92
C PHE A 259 -5.56 4.64 -10.33
N GLY A 260 -5.64 3.47 -10.96
CA GLY A 260 -5.13 3.24 -12.31
C GLY A 260 -6.16 3.51 -13.39
N GLN A 261 -5.73 3.95 -14.58
CA GLN A 261 -6.60 4.08 -15.77
C GLN A 261 -6.98 2.72 -16.38
N ALA A 262 -6.19 1.67 -16.13
CA ALA A 262 -6.53 0.30 -16.47
C ALA A 262 -7.09 -0.42 -15.24
N GLY A 263 -8.04 -1.35 -15.47
CA GLY A 263 -8.64 -2.30 -14.53
C GLY A 263 -7.73 -2.84 -13.40
N PRO A 264 -8.29 -3.51 -12.36
CA PRO A 264 -7.48 -4.48 -11.62
C PRO A 264 -6.77 -5.39 -12.63
N PHE A 265 -5.45 -5.48 -12.52
CA PHE A 265 -4.58 -6.15 -13.49
C PHE A 265 -4.70 -7.66 -13.43
N LEU A 266 -5.06 -8.22 -12.27
CA LEU A 266 -5.24 -9.65 -12.09
C LEU A 266 -6.65 -10.08 -12.52
N ARG A 267 -6.70 -10.97 -13.51
CA ARG A 267 -7.89 -11.76 -13.85
C ARG A 267 -7.86 -13.10 -13.11
N LEU A 268 -7.51 -13.07 -11.83
CA LEU A 268 -7.64 -14.26 -11.00
C LEU A 268 -9.13 -14.54 -10.79
N PRO A 269 -9.61 -15.79 -11.04
CA PRO A 269 -10.91 -16.21 -10.58
C PRO A 269 -10.83 -16.24 -9.05
N LEU A 270 -11.11 -15.10 -8.43
CA LEU A 270 -11.34 -15.00 -6.99
C LEU A 270 -12.72 -15.59 -6.75
N GLY A 271 -12.82 -16.91 -6.92
CA GLY A 271 -13.95 -17.68 -6.46
C GLY A 271 -14.07 -17.45 -4.97
N VAL A 272 -15.19 -16.86 -4.55
CA VAL A 272 -15.59 -16.92 -3.15
C VAL A 272 -16.13 -18.34 -2.97
N ASP A 273 -15.34 -19.20 -2.32
CA ASP A 273 -15.78 -20.57 -2.04
C ASP A 273 -17.00 -20.53 -1.12
N SER A 274 -18.12 -21.10 -1.59
CA SER A 274 -19.37 -21.19 -0.84
C SER A 274 -19.24 -21.97 0.48
N SER A 275 -18.17 -22.77 0.61
CA SER A 275 -17.78 -23.49 1.82
C SER A 275 -16.66 -22.74 2.58
N SER A 276 -16.84 -21.45 2.83
CA SER A 276 -15.87 -20.68 3.60
C SER A 276 -15.69 -21.31 5.00
N PRO A 277 -14.45 -21.58 5.45
CA PRO A 277 -14.20 -22.20 6.74
C PRO A 277 -14.73 -21.32 7.88
N ARG A 278 -15.02 -21.93 9.04
CA ARG A 278 -15.38 -21.16 10.25
C ARG A 278 -14.27 -20.17 10.58
N ILE A 279 -14.66 -18.96 10.95
CA ILE A 279 -13.73 -17.89 11.36
C ILE A 279 -13.14 -18.29 12.72
N GLY A 280 -11.83 -18.59 12.73
CA GLY A 280 -11.08 -18.96 13.94
C GLY A 280 -10.31 -17.78 14.55
N GLY A 281 -10.09 -16.71 13.77
CA GLY A 281 -9.44 -15.49 14.24
C GLY A 281 -9.63 -14.30 13.30
N VAL A 282 -9.11 -13.14 13.72
CA VAL A 282 -9.22 -11.87 12.97
C VAL A 282 -8.65 -11.98 11.55
N ILE A 283 -7.58 -12.75 11.37
CA ILE A 283 -6.96 -12.95 10.06
C ILE A 283 -7.88 -13.73 9.10
N ASP A 284 -8.71 -14.64 9.60
CA ASP A 284 -9.64 -15.42 8.78
C ASP A 284 -10.75 -14.51 8.23
N VAL A 285 -11.23 -13.57 9.04
CA VAL A 285 -12.17 -12.53 8.59
C VAL A 285 -11.59 -11.78 7.40
N LYS A 286 -10.35 -11.28 7.53
CA LYS A 286 -9.68 -10.55 6.45
C LYS A 286 -9.54 -11.40 5.19
N GLN A 287 -9.07 -12.64 5.33
CA GLN A 287 -8.86 -13.53 4.18
C GLN A 287 -10.16 -13.85 3.45
N GLN A 288 -11.30 -13.90 4.14
CA GLN A 288 -12.62 -14.04 3.53
C GLN A 288 -13.12 -12.75 2.88
N LEU A 289 -12.79 -11.58 3.44
CA LEU A 289 -13.19 -10.27 2.89
C LEU A 289 -12.42 -9.87 1.63
N ASP A 290 -11.11 -10.14 1.57
CA ASP A 290 -10.23 -9.75 0.45
C ASP A 290 -10.74 -10.12 -0.96
N PRO A 291 -11.25 -11.35 -1.23
CA PRO A 291 -11.84 -11.67 -2.53
C PRO A 291 -13.17 -10.93 -2.79
N ILE A 292 -13.98 -10.69 -1.75
CA ILE A 292 -15.24 -9.94 -1.89
C ILE A 292 -14.94 -8.48 -2.24
N LEU A 293 -14.01 -7.84 -1.51
CA LEU A 293 -13.53 -6.48 -1.79
C LEU A 293 -13.06 -6.36 -3.25
N SER A 294 -12.25 -7.31 -3.72
CA SER A 294 -11.76 -7.34 -5.10
C SER A 294 -12.89 -7.43 -6.14
N ASN A 295 -13.92 -8.25 -5.86
CA ASN A 295 -15.09 -8.38 -6.74
C ASN A 295 -15.97 -7.11 -6.74
N ILE A 296 -16.17 -6.47 -5.59
CA ILE A 296 -16.92 -5.20 -5.50
C ILE A 296 -16.24 -4.09 -6.30
N LEU A 297 -14.92 -3.93 -6.15
CA LEU A 297 -14.17 -2.89 -6.87
C LEU A 297 -14.14 -3.15 -8.38
N ARG A 298 -14.00 -4.41 -8.80
CA ARG A 298 -14.09 -4.79 -10.21
C ARG A 298 -15.50 -4.54 -10.76
N PHE A 299 -16.54 -4.92 -10.02
CA PHE A 299 -17.93 -4.71 -10.40
C PHE A 299 -18.25 -3.24 -10.60
N ARG A 300 -17.90 -2.39 -9.62
CA ARG A 300 -18.07 -0.93 -9.70
C ARG A 300 -17.48 -0.37 -11.00
N ARG A 301 -16.24 -0.75 -11.31
CA ARG A 301 -15.56 -0.31 -12.53
C ARG A 301 -16.25 -0.80 -13.80
N SER A 302 -16.71 -2.05 -13.82
CA SER A 302 -17.49 -2.60 -14.94
C SER A 302 -18.82 -1.88 -15.15
N CYS A 303 -19.36 -1.21 -14.13
CA CYS A 303 -20.58 -0.41 -14.24
C CYS A 303 -20.35 0.96 -14.87
N GLU A 304 -19.12 1.52 -14.85
CA GLU A 304 -18.85 2.88 -15.36
C GLU A 304 -19.25 3.06 -16.83
N PRO A 305 -18.89 2.17 -17.78
CA PRO A 305 -19.32 2.31 -19.18
C PRO A 305 -20.84 2.18 -19.35
N ILE A 306 -21.50 1.36 -18.52
CA ILE A 306 -22.96 1.18 -18.53
C ILE A 306 -23.64 2.49 -18.14
N LEU A 307 -23.17 3.12 -17.07
CA LEU A 307 -23.73 4.38 -16.56
C LEU A 307 -23.45 5.58 -17.49
N ARG A 308 -22.37 5.53 -18.27
CA ARG A 308 -22.04 6.55 -19.30
C ARG A 308 -22.75 6.34 -20.63
N GLY A 309 -23.44 5.21 -20.82
CA GLY A 309 -24.06 4.87 -22.10
C GLY A 309 -23.06 4.61 -23.24
N GLU A 310 -21.84 4.16 -22.92
CA GLU A 310 -20.79 3.94 -23.91
C GLU A 310 -21.14 2.76 -24.86
N PRO A 311 -21.02 2.92 -26.19
CA PRO A 311 -21.23 1.84 -27.14
C PRO A 311 -20.19 0.73 -26.92
N GLY A 312 -20.65 -0.51 -26.66
CA GLY A 312 -19.76 -1.65 -26.46
C GLY A 312 -19.45 -1.98 -24.99
N ALA A 313 -20.26 -1.51 -24.04
CA ALA A 313 -20.24 -2.03 -22.67
C ALA A 313 -20.35 -3.57 -22.70
N ASN A 314 -19.34 -4.25 -22.13
CA ASN A 314 -19.25 -5.72 -22.14
C ASN A 314 -20.35 -6.42 -21.32
N MET A 315 -21.20 -5.66 -20.62
CA MET A 315 -22.21 -6.15 -19.69
C MET A 315 -23.48 -5.31 -19.82
N ASP A 316 -24.63 -5.96 -19.94
CA ASP A 316 -25.94 -5.28 -19.96
C ASP A 316 -26.45 -5.01 -18.53
N VAL A 317 -27.45 -4.13 -18.41
CA VAL A 317 -28.01 -3.73 -17.11
C VAL A 317 -28.59 -4.94 -16.32
N PRO A 318 -29.37 -5.86 -16.93
CA PRO A 318 -29.86 -7.03 -16.20
C PRO A 318 -28.75 -7.93 -15.65
N THR A 319 -27.69 -8.18 -16.42
CA THR A 319 -26.54 -8.96 -15.96
C THR A 319 -25.82 -8.24 -14.83
N ALA A 320 -25.66 -6.92 -14.92
CA ALA A 320 -25.04 -6.13 -13.86
C ALA A 320 -25.85 -6.18 -12.55
N ILE A 321 -27.19 -6.12 -12.62
CA ILE A 321 -28.06 -6.27 -11.43
C ILE A 321 -27.91 -7.67 -10.83
N ALA A 322 -27.93 -8.72 -11.66
CA ALA A 322 -27.77 -10.09 -11.19
C ALA A 322 -26.41 -10.29 -10.50
N GLU A 323 -25.35 -9.70 -11.05
CA GLU A 323 -24.00 -9.72 -10.48
C GLU A 323 -23.94 -8.94 -9.16
N GLN A 324 -24.57 -7.77 -9.07
CA GLN A 324 -24.68 -6.99 -7.84
C GLN A 324 -25.32 -7.81 -6.71
N VAL A 325 -26.46 -8.45 -6.99
CA VAL A 325 -27.18 -9.30 -6.03
C VAL A 325 -26.31 -10.47 -5.56
N ARG A 326 -25.57 -11.08 -6.49
CA ARG A 326 -24.67 -12.20 -6.19
C ARG A 326 -23.54 -11.80 -5.26
N ILE A 327 -22.86 -10.68 -5.55
CA ILE A 327 -21.78 -10.15 -4.70
C ILE A 327 -22.34 -9.71 -3.34
N ARG A 328 -23.54 -9.12 -3.32
CA ARG A 328 -24.23 -8.71 -2.09
C ARG A 328 -24.51 -9.90 -1.19
N GLY A 329 -24.94 -11.03 -1.76
CA GLY A 329 -25.14 -12.28 -1.02
C GLY A 329 -23.87 -12.79 -0.34
N TRP A 330 -22.71 -12.68 -1.01
CA TRP A 330 -21.42 -13.01 -0.39
C TRP A 330 -21.07 -12.06 0.75
N MET A 331 -21.29 -10.76 0.53
CA MET A 331 -21.00 -9.73 1.52
C MET A 331 -21.85 -9.89 2.79
N THR A 332 -23.15 -10.11 2.64
CA THR A 332 -24.06 -10.29 3.78
C THR A 332 -23.76 -11.57 4.55
N ALA A 333 -23.45 -12.68 3.85
CA ALA A 333 -23.02 -13.92 4.50
C ALA A 333 -21.72 -13.72 5.30
N HIS A 334 -20.76 -12.99 4.75
CA HIS A 334 -19.52 -12.65 5.44
C HIS A 334 -19.74 -11.76 6.66
N MET A 335 -20.59 -10.73 6.55
CA MET A 335 -20.95 -9.86 7.68
C MET A 335 -21.66 -10.63 8.80
N ALA A 336 -22.56 -11.55 8.47
CA ALA A 336 -23.22 -12.41 9.45
C ALA A 336 -22.21 -13.31 10.18
N ALA A 337 -21.30 -13.97 9.44
CA ALA A 337 -20.24 -14.79 10.02
C ALA A 337 -19.29 -13.97 10.92
N PHE A 338 -18.99 -12.72 10.54
CA PHE A 338 -18.24 -11.78 11.36
C PHE A 338 -18.97 -11.44 12.67
N ASP A 339 -20.27 -11.11 12.59
CA ASP A 339 -21.07 -10.74 13.76
C ASP A 339 -21.19 -11.94 14.74
N ASP A 340 -21.32 -13.16 14.22
CA ASP A 340 -21.29 -14.39 15.03
C ASP A 340 -19.92 -14.58 15.72
N PHE A 341 -18.83 -14.42 14.97
CA PHE A 341 -17.47 -14.52 15.51
C PHE A 341 -17.20 -13.49 16.61
N VAL A 342 -17.62 -12.23 16.41
CA VAL A 342 -17.44 -11.16 17.40
C VAL A 342 -18.30 -11.41 18.65
N ARG A 343 -19.49 -11.99 18.48
CA ARG A 343 -20.37 -12.36 19.61
C ARG A 343 -19.79 -13.50 20.44
N ASP A 344 -19.21 -14.50 19.79
CA ASP A 344 -18.61 -15.66 20.44
C ASP A 344 -17.26 -15.33 21.09
N GLN A 345 -16.57 -14.29 20.60
CA GLN A 345 -15.34 -13.82 21.23
C GLN A 345 -15.59 -12.99 22.49
N VAL A 346 -14.84 -13.32 23.53
CA VAL A 346 -14.74 -12.45 24.71
C VAL A 346 -13.86 -11.26 24.35
N ILE A 347 -14.44 -10.08 24.13
CA ILE A 347 -13.71 -8.85 23.73
C ILE A 347 -12.51 -8.55 24.66
N SER A 348 -12.58 -8.93 25.94
CA SER A 348 -11.48 -8.73 26.89
C SER A 348 -10.27 -9.65 26.67
N SER A 349 -10.39 -10.75 25.92
CA SER A 349 -9.25 -11.64 25.61
C SER A 349 -8.42 -11.15 24.42
N LEU A 350 -8.94 -10.22 23.63
CA LEU A 350 -8.26 -9.70 22.44
C LEU A 350 -7.19 -8.66 22.80
N GLY A 351 -6.05 -8.73 22.13
CA GLY A 351 -5.02 -7.69 22.15
C GLY A 351 -5.51 -6.37 21.55
N SER A 352 -4.80 -5.27 21.83
CA SER A 352 -5.10 -3.94 21.26
C SER A 352 -5.05 -3.95 19.73
N LYS A 353 -4.07 -4.65 19.15
CA LYS A 353 -3.92 -4.85 17.70
C LYS A 353 -5.14 -5.55 17.09
N GLU A 354 -5.57 -6.66 17.68
CA GLU A 354 -6.70 -7.45 17.17
C GLU A 354 -8.00 -6.66 17.20
N ARG A 355 -8.26 -5.92 18.28
CA ARG A 355 -9.43 -5.03 18.38
C ARG A 355 -9.43 -3.97 17.28
N ARG A 356 -8.30 -3.29 17.06
CA ARG A 356 -8.17 -2.34 15.93
C ARG A 356 -8.40 -3.04 14.58
N GLY A 357 -7.89 -4.25 14.40
CA GLY A 357 -8.12 -5.05 13.21
C GLY A 357 -9.60 -5.33 12.95
N LEU A 358 -10.37 -5.68 13.98
CA LEU A 358 -11.82 -5.88 13.88
C LEU A 358 -12.57 -4.58 13.54
N ASP A 359 -12.21 -3.47 14.18
CA ASP A 359 -12.82 -2.16 13.90
C ASP A 359 -12.55 -1.74 12.44
N VAL A 360 -11.31 -1.93 11.95
CA VAL A 360 -10.94 -1.68 10.55
C VAL A 360 -11.75 -2.56 9.60
N LEU A 361 -11.89 -3.86 9.88
CA LEU A 361 -12.69 -4.78 9.07
C LEU A 361 -14.16 -4.36 9.02
N ARG A 362 -14.72 -3.93 10.16
CA ARG A 362 -16.10 -3.44 10.19
C ARG A 362 -16.27 -2.15 9.38
N MET A 363 -15.33 -1.21 9.47
CA MET A 363 -15.34 0.00 8.64
C MET A 363 -15.30 -0.33 7.15
N GLN A 364 -14.47 -1.30 6.76
CA GLN A 364 -14.37 -1.77 5.37
C GLN A 364 -15.66 -2.45 4.92
N GLN A 365 -16.26 -3.30 5.77
CA GLN A 365 -17.53 -3.97 5.46
C GLN A 365 -18.64 -2.97 5.12
N LEU A 366 -18.81 -1.95 5.96
CA LEU A 366 -19.83 -0.92 5.76
C LEU A 366 -19.56 -0.07 4.51
N ALA A 367 -18.31 0.36 4.30
CA ALA A 367 -17.95 1.15 3.13
C ALA A 367 -18.11 0.36 1.82
N LEU A 368 -17.69 -0.90 1.80
CA LEU A 368 -17.81 -1.78 0.62
C LEU A 368 -19.26 -2.11 0.27
N LEU A 369 -20.11 -2.36 1.27
CA LEU A 369 -21.53 -2.59 1.03
C LEU A 369 -22.19 -1.35 0.43
N ASN A 370 -21.88 -0.16 0.95
CA ASN A 370 -22.34 1.09 0.36
C ASN A 370 -21.86 1.26 -1.09
N ILE A 371 -20.57 1.02 -1.36
CA ILE A 371 -20.00 1.08 -2.72
C ILE A 371 -20.75 0.11 -3.66
N LEU A 372 -20.99 -1.12 -3.21
CA LEU A 372 -21.67 -2.13 -3.99
C LEU A 372 -23.10 -1.71 -4.32
N ASP A 373 -23.88 -1.33 -3.30
CA ASP A 373 -25.30 -1.02 -3.44
C ASP A 373 -25.53 0.25 -4.30
N THR A 374 -24.56 1.19 -4.32
CA THR A 374 -24.65 2.41 -5.16
C THR A 374 -23.93 2.31 -6.50
N SER A 375 -23.32 1.17 -6.86
CA SER A 375 -22.54 1.02 -8.11
C SER A 375 -23.35 1.15 -9.40
N LEU A 376 -24.67 0.97 -9.33
CA LEU A 376 -25.61 1.13 -10.46
C LEU A 376 -26.52 2.36 -10.31
N VAL A 377 -26.24 3.23 -9.33
CA VAL A 377 -27.08 4.38 -9.00
C VAL A 377 -26.37 5.67 -9.42
N THR A 378 -27.08 6.54 -10.14
CA THR A 378 -26.55 7.81 -10.65
C THR A 378 -26.85 9.01 -9.74
N SER A 379 -27.88 8.92 -8.89
CA SER A 379 -28.23 10.00 -7.96
C SER A 379 -27.31 9.99 -6.74
N GLU A 380 -26.71 11.15 -6.45
CA GLU A 380 -25.90 11.35 -5.25
C GLU A 380 -26.74 11.50 -3.97
N MET A 381 -28.08 11.52 -4.08
CA MET A 381 -28.98 11.50 -2.91
C MET A 381 -29.11 10.09 -2.31
N ALA A 382 -28.81 9.05 -3.09
CA ALA A 382 -28.91 7.66 -2.63
C ALA A 382 -27.98 7.35 -1.45
N TYR A 383 -26.97 8.17 -1.19
CA TYR A 383 -26.06 8.00 -0.05
C TYR A 383 -26.70 8.38 1.30
N ASP A 384 -27.81 9.10 1.31
CA ASP A 384 -28.44 9.56 2.56
C ASP A 384 -29.01 8.41 3.40
N CYS A 385 -29.42 7.31 2.76
CA CYS A 385 -29.87 6.12 3.48
C CYS A 385 -28.75 5.40 4.24
N TYR A 386 -27.49 5.78 4.01
CA TYR A 386 -26.31 5.22 4.68
C TYR A 386 -25.70 6.12 5.77
N LEU A 387 -26.45 7.14 6.22
CA LEU A 387 -25.97 8.07 7.25
C LEU A 387 -25.54 7.35 8.53
N THR A 388 -26.30 6.34 8.96
CA THR A 388 -25.99 5.56 10.16
C THR A 388 -24.65 4.85 10.03
N GLU A 389 -24.40 4.24 8.88
CA GLU A 389 -23.17 3.52 8.53
C GLU A 389 -21.98 4.49 8.50
N PHE A 390 -22.14 5.67 7.90
CA PHE A 390 -21.11 6.71 7.91
C PHE A 390 -20.77 7.21 9.33
N GLN A 391 -21.77 7.34 10.20
CA GLN A 391 -21.54 7.68 11.61
C GLN A 391 -20.84 6.56 12.38
N ILE A 392 -21.12 5.29 12.06
CA ILE A 392 -20.39 4.15 12.65
C ILE A 392 -18.93 4.16 12.18
N ILE A 393 -18.69 4.34 10.88
CA ILE A 393 -17.33 4.41 10.30
C ILE A 393 -16.50 5.48 10.99
N THR A 394 -17.04 6.70 11.15
CA THR A 394 -16.32 7.81 11.80
C THR A 394 -16.03 7.53 13.28
N ARG A 395 -16.97 6.91 14.01
CA ARG A 395 -16.77 6.54 15.43
C ARG A 395 -15.70 5.47 15.60
N LEU A 396 -15.71 4.43 14.75
CA LEU A 396 -14.69 3.38 14.76
C LEU A 396 -13.31 3.94 14.42
N ALA A 397 -13.22 4.80 13.40
CA ALA A 397 -11.97 5.46 13.03
C ALA A 397 -11.36 6.24 14.20
N GLU A 398 -12.17 7.01 14.93
CA GLU A 398 -11.71 7.74 16.11
C GLU A 398 -11.15 6.80 17.20
N GLY A 399 -11.85 5.70 17.47
CA GLY A 399 -11.40 4.67 18.42
C GLY A 399 -10.07 4.03 18.00
N ILE A 400 -9.92 3.69 16.72
CA ILE A 400 -8.69 3.13 16.15
C ILE A 400 -7.53 4.12 16.31
N ILE A 401 -7.74 5.38 15.92
CA ILE A 401 -6.73 6.44 15.98
C ILE A 401 -6.29 6.67 17.44
N ALA A 402 -7.24 6.73 18.38
CA ALA A 402 -6.95 6.89 19.79
C ALA A 402 -6.17 5.69 20.36
N SER A 403 -6.61 4.47 20.07
CA SER A 403 -5.95 3.22 20.49
C SER A 403 -4.52 3.13 19.96
N PHE A 404 -4.33 3.46 18.68
CA PHE A 404 -3.01 3.45 18.04
C PHE A 404 -2.08 4.50 18.65
N ARG A 405 -2.56 5.72 18.86
CA ARG A 405 -1.79 6.79 19.53
C ARG A 405 -1.44 6.43 20.97
N ALA A 406 -2.28 5.68 21.68
CA ALA A 406 -1.98 5.21 23.03
C ALA A 406 -0.83 4.18 23.04
N GLU A 407 -0.82 3.26 22.07
CA GLU A 407 0.19 2.20 21.99
C GLU A 407 1.53 2.69 21.42
N HIS A 408 1.48 3.60 20.45
CA HIS A 408 2.66 3.99 19.67
C HIS A 408 3.07 5.44 19.90
N GLY A 409 2.29 6.23 20.62
CA GLY A 409 2.46 7.68 20.77
C GLY A 409 2.02 8.44 19.51
N ARG A 410 2.27 9.75 19.50
CA ARG A 410 2.13 10.59 18.30
C ARG A 410 3.34 10.38 17.38
N ARG A 411 3.48 9.18 16.82
CA ARG A 411 4.48 8.92 15.78
C ARG A 411 4.10 9.69 14.52
N GLY A 412 5.11 10.17 13.80
CA GLY A 412 4.93 10.79 12.48
C GLY A 412 4.40 9.79 11.44
N ALA A 413 4.23 10.25 10.21
CA ALA A 413 3.72 9.47 9.08
C ALA A 413 4.32 8.05 9.04
N THR A 414 3.47 7.03 9.12
CA THR A 414 3.87 5.61 9.02
C THR A 414 3.23 4.96 7.82
N VAL A 415 3.82 3.86 7.35
CA VAL A 415 3.28 3.12 6.21
C VAL A 415 2.77 1.75 6.65
N ALA A 416 1.48 1.53 6.42
CA ALA A 416 0.80 0.26 6.49
C ALA A 416 0.60 -0.28 5.06
N MET A 417 0.73 -1.59 4.88
CA MET A 417 0.50 -2.22 3.58
C MET A 417 -0.97 -2.53 3.33
N ASP A 418 -1.70 -2.85 4.39
CA ASP A 418 -3.14 -3.08 4.36
C ASP A 418 -3.92 -1.76 4.39
N MET A 419 -5.15 -1.81 3.86
CA MET A 419 -6.16 -0.75 4.05
C MET A 419 -6.50 -0.63 5.53
N GLY A 420 -6.49 0.59 6.04
CA GLY A 420 -6.89 0.90 7.41
C GLY A 420 -8.07 1.85 7.41
N VAL A 421 -7.91 3.00 8.06
CA VAL A 421 -8.97 3.99 8.25
C VAL A 421 -9.14 4.96 7.08
N ILE A 422 -8.09 5.20 6.30
CA ILE A 422 -8.06 6.24 5.26
C ILE A 422 -9.11 6.01 4.17
N PRO A 423 -9.22 4.82 3.55
CA PRO A 423 -10.15 4.61 2.45
C PRO A 423 -11.61 4.81 2.85
N SER A 424 -11.99 4.31 4.02
CA SER A 424 -13.35 4.45 4.54
C SER A 424 -13.67 5.89 4.92
N LEU A 425 -12.74 6.61 5.57
CA LEU A 425 -12.92 8.04 5.86
C LEU A 425 -12.99 8.87 4.58
N PHE A 426 -12.11 8.59 3.61
CA PHE A 426 -12.14 9.22 2.29
C PHE A 426 -13.48 9.01 1.62
N TRP A 427 -14.01 7.78 1.63
CA TRP A 427 -15.33 7.48 1.09
C TRP A 427 -16.46 8.25 1.77
N VAL A 428 -16.48 8.31 3.11
CA VAL A 428 -17.44 9.12 3.88
C VAL A 428 -17.35 10.59 3.46
N CYS A 429 -16.14 11.12 3.35
CA CYS A 429 -15.91 12.50 2.95
C CYS A 429 -16.42 12.80 1.53
N LEU A 430 -16.31 11.86 0.60
CA LEU A 430 -16.81 12.07 -0.75
C LEU A 430 -18.35 11.97 -0.80
N LYS A 431 -18.95 11.01 -0.08
CA LYS A 431 -20.34 10.60 -0.33
C LYS A 431 -21.37 11.03 0.71
N CYS A 432 -20.97 11.30 1.95
CA CYS A 432 -21.92 11.74 2.97
C CYS A 432 -22.33 13.21 2.75
N ARG A 433 -23.63 13.49 2.63
CA ARG A 433 -24.17 14.86 2.52
C ARG A 433 -24.39 15.54 3.88
N HIS A 434 -24.43 14.77 4.97
CA HIS A 434 -24.62 15.29 6.32
C HIS A 434 -23.35 16.02 6.81
N GLY A 435 -23.42 17.35 6.85
CA GLY A 435 -22.29 18.25 7.15
C GLY A 435 -21.46 17.86 8.37
N PRO A 436 -22.06 17.66 9.57
CA PRO A 436 -21.31 17.30 10.77
C PRO A 436 -20.55 15.97 10.68
N THR A 437 -21.16 14.94 10.09
CA THR A 437 -20.50 13.62 9.92
C THR A 437 -19.34 13.75 8.95
N ARG A 438 -19.57 14.47 7.85
CA ARG A 438 -18.58 14.68 6.80
C ARG A 438 -17.37 15.48 7.31
N GLN A 439 -17.61 16.57 8.04
CA GLN A 439 -16.54 17.38 8.62
C GLN A 439 -15.73 16.56 9.65
N ARG A 440 -16.40 15.80 10.52
CA ARG A 440 -15.71 14.91 11.47
C ARG A 440 -14.84 13.88 10.74
N ALA A 441 -15.30 13.34 9.61
CA ALA A 441 -14.51 12.41 8.82
C ALA A 441 -13.25 13.08 8.25
N LEU A 442 -13.36 14.32 7.77
CA LEU A 442 -12.23 15.11 7.28
C LEU A 442 -11.24 15.41 8.42
N ASP A 443 -11.71 15.86 9.58
CA ASP A 443 -10.85 16.15 10.73
C ASP A 443 -10.06 14.90 11.17
N LEU A 444 -10.71 13.73 11.17
CA LEU A 444 -10.06 12.45 11.49
C LEU A 444 -9.00 12.10 10.45
N LEU A 445 -9.32 12.25 9.16
CA LEU A 445 -8.41 11.99 8.05
C LEU A 445 -7.18 12.90 8.09
N GLU A 446 -7.35 14.19 8.36
CA GLU A 446 -6.25 15.14 8.54
C GLU A 446 -5.39 14.81 9.76
N SER A 447 -6.00 14.29 10.82
CA SER A 447 -5.29 13.87 12.02
C SER A 447 -4.52 12.54 11.86
N TRP A 448 -4.70 11.85 10.72
CA TRP A 448 -4.11 10.54 10.43
C TRP A 448 -3.15 10.63 9.22
N PRO A 449 -1.95 11.21 9.39
CA PRO A 449 -0.99 11.46 8.30
C PRO A 449 -0.23 10.19 7.88
N HIS A 450 -0.89 9.03 7.93
CA HIS A 450 -0.29 7.74 7.60
C HIS A 450 -0.54 7.40 6.13
N ARG A 451 0.13 6.35 5.66
CA ARG A 451 -0.09 5.73 4.36
C ARG A 451 -0.61 4.32 4.54
N GLU A 452 -1.64 3.96 3.79
CA GLU A 452 -2.31 2.66 3.80
C GLU A 452 -2.37 2.14 2.36
N GLY A 453 -1.36 1.36 1.97
CA GLY A 453 -1.18 0.95 0.57
C GLY A 453 -1.02 2.15 -0.37
N ALA A 454 -1.98 2.33 -1.28
CA ALA A 454 -2.01 3.46 -2.22
C ALA A 454 -2.57 4.75 -1.60
N TYR A 455 -3.23 4.66 -0.44
CA TYR A 455 -3.87 5.80 0.20
C TYR A 455 -2.88 6.57 1.06
N ASP A 456 -2.62 7.83 0.71
CA ASP A 456 -1.82 8.75 1.52
C ASP A 456 -2.76 9.75 2.22
N GLY A 457 -2.76 9.77 3.56
CA GLY A 457 -3.71 10.57 4.33
C GLY A 457 -3.68 12.06 3.98
N GLY A 458 -2.48 12.63 3.77
CA GLY A 458 -2.31 14.03 3.40
C GLY A 458 -2.85 14.33 1.99
N MET A 459 -2.53 13.49 1.01
CA MET A 459 -3.07 13.61 -0.35
C MET A 459 -4.59 13.46 -0.36
N MET A 460 -5.14 12.45 0.33
CA MET A 460 -6.58 12.20 0.39
C MET A 460 -7.32 13.35 1.07
N ALA A 461 -6.80 13.91 2.16
CA ALA A 461 -7.36 15.09 2.80
C ALA A 461 -7.37 16.31 1.87
N SER A 462 -6.30 16.50 1.09
CA SER A 462 -6.23 17.58 0.10
C SER A 462 -7.29 17.43 -1.00
N ILE A 463 -7.47 16.22 -1.53
CA ILE A 463 -8.50 15.93 -2.53
C ILE A 463 -9.89 16.19 -1.95
N VAL A 464 -10.15 15.70 -0.74
CA VAL A 464 -11.44 15.90 -0.04
C VAL A 464 -11.74 17.38 0.16
N ARG A 465 -10.75 18.18 0.57
CA ARG A 465 -10.95 19.61 0.79
C ARG A 465 -11.39 20.32 -0.48
N GLU A 466 -10.72 20.03 -1.59
CA GLU A 466 -11.08 20.57 -2.90
C GLU A 466 -12.47 20.07 -3.34
N HIS A 467 -12.74 18.78 -3.16
CA HIS A 467 -14.06 18.19 -3.46
C HIS A 467 -15.17 18.88 -2.68
N MET A 468 -15.00 19.05 -1.36
CA MET A 468 -15.97 19.71 -0.49
C MET A 468 -16.13 21.20 -0.82
N ALA A 469 -15.04 21.88 -1.20
CA ALA A 469 -15.09 23.29 -1.60
C ALA A 469 -15.92 23.50 -2.87
N ARG A 470 -15.80 22.60 -3.85
CA ARG A 470 -16.58 22.63 -5.10
C ARG A 470 -18.07 22.42 -4.89
N GLU A 471 -18.43 21.56 -3.94
CA GLU A 471 -19.84 21.31 -3.61
C GLU A 471 -20.50 22.47 -2.82
N GLY A 472 -19.69 23.41 -2.32
CA GLY A 472 -20.18 24.56 -1.56
C GLY A 472 -20.70 24.19 -0.16
N GLN A 473 -21.39 25.15 0.47
CA GLN A 473 -21.97 24.96 1.81
C GLN A 473 -23.37 24.32 1.74
N PRO A 474 -23.77 23.56 2.77
CA PRO A 474 -25.13 23.04 2.88
C PRO A 474 -26.15 24.17 2.77
N GLN A 475 -27.17 23.98 1.95
CA GLN A 475 -28.26 24.95 1.81
C GLN A 475 -29.38 24.55 2.77
N ALA A 476 -29.86 25.49 3.56
CA ALA A 476 -31.05 25.28 4.38
C ALA A 476 -32.28 25.48 3.50
N VAL A 477 -33.07 24.43 3.33
CA VAL A 477 -34.41 24.50 2.73
C VAL A 477 -35.41 24.51 3.88
N GLU A 478 -36.46 25.34 3.81
CA GLU A 478 -37.47 25.41 4.86
C GLU A 478 -38.05 24.01 5.15
N GLY A 479 -37.91 23.55 6.40
CA GLY A 479 -38.45 22.26 6.86
C GLY A 479 -37.50 21.06 6.73
N GLU A 480 -36.33 21.20 6.11
CA GLU A 480 -35.35 20.10 5.97
C GLU A 480 -34.00 20.42 6.66
N PRO A 481 -33.29 19.40 7.18
CA PRO A 481 -31.93 19.59 7.67
C PRO A 481 -31.02 20.05 6.54
N ALA A 482 -30.22 21.09 6.80
CA ALA A 482 -29.33 21.68 5.81
C ALA A 482 -28.42 20.61 5.17
N ALA A 483 -28.53 20.46 3.85
CA ALA A 483 -27.79 19.48 3.07
C ALA A 483 -27.33 20.09 1.74
N ILE A 484 -26.35 19.47 1.11
CA ILE A 484 -25.85 19.89 -0.20
C ILE A 484 -26.82 19.37 -1.27
N PRO A 485 -27.46 20.21 -2.10
CA PRO A 485 -28.42 19.76 -3.12
C PRO A 485 -27.74 18.88 -4.17
N GLU A 486 -28.50 17.99 -4.83
CA GLU A 486 -27.92 17.05 -5.82
C GLU A 486 -27.16 17.78 -6.95
N THR A 487 -27.65 18.94 -7.40
CA THR A 487 -27.02 19.75 -8.45
C THR A 487 -25.64 20.30 -8.07
N ALA A 488 -25.37 20.45 -6.77
CA ALA A 488 -24.06 20.89 -6.28
C ALA A 488 -23.11 19.70 -6.03
N ARG A 489 -23.59 18.46 -6.10
CA ARG A 489 -22.78 17.27 -5.81
C ARG A 489 -21.85 16.95 -6.98
N VAL A 490 -20.60 16.65 -6.66
CA VAL A 490 -19.64 16.15 -7.66
C VAL A 490 -19.89 14.65 -7.83
N GLY A 491 -20.52 14.29 -8.95
CA GLY A 491 -20.88 12.91 -9.29
C GLY A 491 -19.65 12.02 -9.57
N SER A 492 -19.82 10.70 -9.38
CA SER A 492 -18.76 9.72 -9.71
C SER A 492 -18.60 9.46 -11.21
N VAL A 493 -19.58 9.88 -12.01
CA VAL A 493 -19.64 9.72 -13.46
C VAL A 493 -19.85 11.12 -14.01
N ASP A 494 -18.97 11.58 -14.89
CA ASP A 494 -19.21 12.80 -15.66
C ASP A 494 -20.53 12.60 -16.42
N ARG A 495 -21.56 13.34 -16.02
CA ARG A 495 -22.81 13.38 -16.79
C ARG A 495 -22.41 13.98 -18.13
N VAL A 496 -22.44 13.18 -19.19
CA VAL A 496 -22.49 13.72 -20.54
C VAL A 496 -23.83 14.44 -20.61
N GLU A 497 -23.81 15.75 -20.39
CA GLU A 497 -24.94 16.59 -20.76
C GLU A 497 -25.06 16.44 -22.28
N CYS A 498 -25.98 15.59 -22.72
CA CYS A 498 -26.48 15.67 -24.08
C CYS A 498 -27.09 17.07 -24.19
N ALA A 499 -26.38 17.99 -24.82
CA ALA A 499 -26.93 19.24 -25.30
C ALA A 499 -27.93 18.92 -26.41
N GLU A 500 -29.11 18.42 -26.03
CA GLU A 500 -30.32 18.53 -26.83
C GLU A 500 -30.96 19.86 -26.46
N ASP A 501 -30.47 20.92 -27.11
CA ASP A 501 -31.22 22.10 -27.53
C ASP A 501 -30.20 23.21 -27.87
N ASP A 502 -29.71 23.17 -29.11
CA ASP A 502 -29.33 24.34 -29.92
C ASP A 502 -28.97 23.87 -31.34
N LEU A 503 -29.94 23.20 -31.99
CA LEU A 503 -29.95 23.09 -33.45
C LEU A 503 -30.57 24.38 -34.02
N GLU A 504 -29.82 25.48 -34.02
CA GLU A 504 -30.04 26.55 -34.98
C GLU A 504 -28.79 27.44 -35.14
N GLY A 505 -28.13 27.30 -36.30
CA GLY A 505 -27.37 28.37 -36.92
C GLY A 505 -25.91 28.57 -36.46
N CYS A 506 -24.97 27.95 -37.18
CA CYS A 506 -24.05 28.64 -38.10
C CYS A 506 -22.73 27.88 -38.27
N TYR A 507 -22.49 27.50 -39.52
CA TYR A 507 -21.18 27.23 -40.10
C TYR A 507 -20.11 28.21 -39.61
N ASN A 508 -18.97 27.70 -39.14
CA ASN A 508 -17.62 28.04 -39.64
C ASN A 508 -16.55 27.11 -39.02
N GLY A 509 -15.53 26.80 -39.82
CA GLY A 509 -14.56 25.71 -39.64
C GLY A 509 -13.49 25.88 -38.54
N PRO A 510 -12.43 25.04 -38.58
CA PRO A 510 -11.75 24.54 -37.40
C PRO A 510 -10.67 25.49 -36.87
N GLY A 511 -10.73 25.79 -35.58
CA GLY A 511 -9.69 26.46 -34.82
C GLY A 511 -9.03 25.46 -33.87
N GLU A 512 -7.72 25.35 -34.00
CA GLU A 512 -6.80 24.57 -33.19
C GLU A 512 -6.86 24.94 -31.69
N ASP A 513 -6.26 24.06 -30.87
CA ASP A 513 -5.54 24.40 -29.65
C ASP A 513 -6.34 24.68 -28.35
N TYR A 514 -6.35 23.71 -27.41
CA TYR A 514 -5.59 23.70 -26.13
C TYR A 514 -6.20 22.75 -25.07
N MET A 515 -5.37 21.80 -24.63
CA MET A 515 -5.36 21.19 -23.28
C MET A 515 -4.53 22.13 -22.36
N PRO A 516 -4.75 22.18 -21.03
CA PRO A 516 -4.55 21.03 -20.14
C PRO A 516 -5.64 20.77 -19.10
#